data_AF-A0A7S3P739-F1
#
_entry.id   AF-A0A7S3P739-F1
#
_cell.length_a   1.000
_cell.length_b   1.000
_cell.length_c   1.000
_cell.angle_alpha   90.00
_cell.angle_beta   90.00
_cell.angle_gamma   90.00
#
_symmetry.space_group_name_H-M   'P 1'
#
loop_
_entity.id
_entity.type
_entity.pdbx_description
1 polymer ?
#
loop_
_entity_poly.entity_id
_entity_poly.type
_entity_poly.pdbx_seq_one_letter_code
_entity_poly.pdbx_strand_id
1 'polypeptide(L)'
;RTALAFWAFGMIIQSLEACLSKGKSDTDAQLIQWAINILIAVGTVTGPSTATSLVFFSFQMIVIFLLSRWNSPLRVSSGALAALWRLLVRHVFFATNHVCTLNRLQLSAAFVATSEFNFITSGASLFVNTFGWEMIGILFAYLCSRHEGRGAVWKFYGLLQIVEALTSCISVSVLRRHLMVWDIYAPHFMFVSIFTFLYGLAAVIIACTSLKLHRTK
;
A
#
# COMPACT_ATOMS: atom_id res chain seq x y z
N ARG A 1 4.66 23.84 11.85
CA ARG A 1 4.03 22.53 12.19
C ARG A 1 4.39 21.45 11.17
N THR A 2 4.28 21.71 9.86
CA THR A 2 4.70 20.80 8.79
C THR A 2 6.20 20.46 8.82
N ALA A 3 7.09 21.44 9.01
CA ALA A 3 8.55 21.21 9.04
C ALA A 3 9.00 20.20 10.13
N LEU A 4 8.37 20.24 11.31
CA LEU A 4 8.69 19.32 12.41
C LEU A 4 8.24 17.89 12.10
N ALA A 5 7.10 17.74 11.40
CA ALA A 5 6.61 16.44 10.93
C ALA A 5 7.51 15.85 9.84
N PHE A 6 8.00 16.68 8.90
CA PHE A 6 8.96 16.24 7.88
C PHE A 6 10.30 15.82 8.49
N TRP A 7 10.79 16.56 9.49
CA TRP A 7 12.03 16.20 10.20
C TRP A 7 11.88 14.90 11.02
N ALA A 8 10.77 14.75 11.75
CA ALA A 8 10.45 13.51 12.47
C ALA A 8 10.30 12.32 11.51
N PHE A 9 9.64 12.52 10.36
CA PHE A 9 9.55 11.51 9.31
C PHE A 9 10.94 11.11 8.78
N GLY A 10 11.82 12.07 8.51
CA GLY A 10 13.20 11.80 8.09
C GLY A 10 13.97 10.91 9.07
N MET A 11 13.88 11.20 10.37
CA MET A 11 14.53 10.36 11.40
C MET A 11 13.93 8.95 11.48
N ILE A 12 12.60 8.82 11.35
CA ILE A 12 11.91 7.53 11.35
C ILE A 12 12.34 6.70 10.13
N ILE A 13 12.48 7.34 8.96
CA ILE A 13 12.92 6.68 7.73
C ILE A 13 14.38 6.24 7.82
N GLN A 14 15.28 7.06 8.34
CA GLN A 14 16.68 6.65 8.55
C GLN A 14 16.79 5.48 9.55
N SER A 15 15.98 5.51 10.61
CA SER A 15 15.89 4.41 11.58
C SER A 15 15.32 3.13 10.94
N LEU A 16 14.33 3.28 10.06
CA LEU A 16 13.75 2.19 9.27
C LEU A 16 14.81 1.58 8.35
N GLU A 17 15.52 2.39 7.57
CA GLU A 17 16.57 1.95 6.66
C GLU A 17 17.64 1.16 7.41
N ALA A 18 18.13 1.68 8.53
CA ALA A 18 19.12 1.01 9.37
C ALA A 18 18.62 -0.32 9.97
N CYS A 19 17.34 -0.39 10.38
CA CYS A 19 16.76 -1.60 10.96
C CYS A 19 16.45 -2.68 9.91
N LEU A 20 16.00 -2.26 8.74
CA LEU A 20 15.61 -3.14 7.65
C LEU A 20 16.81 -3.72 6.90
N SER A 21 17.87 -2.93 6.70
CA SER A 21 19.08 -3.31 5.95
C SER A 21 20.04 -4.20 6.75
N LYS A 22 20.01 -4.16 8.09
CA LYS A 22 20.95 -4.88 8.94
C LYS A 22 20.89 -6.40 8.72
N GLY A 23 22.00 -6.97 8.24
CA GLY A 23 22.19 -8.42 8.06
C GLY A 23 21.47 -9.03 6.85
N LYS A 24 21.03 -8.23 5.89
CA LYS A 24 20.32 -8.69 4.68
C LYS A 24 21.26 -8.71 3.46
N SER A 25 20.92 -9.54 2.46
CA SER A 25 21.60 -9.52 1.16
C SER A 25 21.44 -8.14 0.50
N ASP A 26 22.45 -7.70 -0.27
CA ASP A 26 22.45 -6.44 -1.02
C ASP A 26 21.17 -6.23 -1.84
N THR A 27 20.62 -7.31 -2.40
CA THR A 27 19.37 -7.26 -3.18
C THR A 27 18.16 -6.87 -2.33
N ASP A 28 18.06 -7.38 -1.11
CA ASP A 28 16.95 -7.05 -0.22
C ASP A 28 17.11 -5.64 0.36
N ALA A 29 18.34 -5.19 0.62
CA ALA A 29 18.63 -3.82 1.04
C ALA A 29 18.24 -2.80 -0.04
N GLN A 30 18.52 -3.09 -1.31
CA GLN A 30 18.06 -2.27 -2.43
C GLN A 30 16.52 -2.21 -2.49
N LEU A 31 15.82 -3.34 -2.36
CA LEU A 31 14.35 -3.35 -2.36
C LEU A 31 13.75 -2.50 -1.24
N ILE A 32 14.37 -2.51 -0.06
CA ILE A 32 13.98 -1.67 1.07
C ILE A 32 14.17 -0.18 0.72
N GLN A 33 15.30 0.19 0.09
CA GLN A 33 15.54 1.56 -0.33
C GLN A 33 14.51 2.03 -1.37
N TRP A 34 14.18 1.18 -2.33
CA TRP A 34 13.12 1.46 -3.31
C TRP A 34 11.76 1.67 -2.64
N ALA A 35 11.43 0.86 -1.62
CA ALA A 35 10.20 1.03 -0.85
C ALA A 35 10.13 2.38 -0.13
N ILE A 36 11.25 2.83 0.43
CA ILE A 36 11.37 4.14 1.09
C ILE A 36 11.23 5.28 0.07
N ASN A 37 11.89 5.18 -1.09
CA ASN A 37 11.78 6.19 -2.13
C ASN A 37 10.35 6.31 -2.68
N ILE A 38 9.65 5.20 -2.86
CA ILE A 38 8.24 5.17 -3.26
C ILE A 38 7.36 5.80 -2.17
N LEU A 39 7.60 5.51 -0.89
CA LEU A 39 6.88 6.11 0.22
C LEU A 39 7.02 7.65 0.24
N ILE A 40 8.23 8.14 0.01
CA ILE A 40 8.50 9.58 -0.11
C ILE A 40 7.73 10.16 -1.30
N ALA A 41 7.78 9.50 -2.46
CA ALA A 41 7.08 9.94 -3.67
C ALA A 41 5.55 9.98 -3.49
N VAL A 42 4.97 9.00 -2.81
CA VAL A 42 3.53 9.03 -2.47
C VAL A 42 3.22 10.17 -1.51
N GLY A 43 4.08 10.38 -0.50
CA GLY A 43 3.94 11.47 0.47
C GLY A 43 4.04 12.86 -0.14
N THR A 44 4.86 13.07 -1.18
CA THR A 44 4.97 14.37 -1.86
C THR A 44 3.74 14.65 -2.72
N VAL A 45 3.24 13.63 -3.43
CA VAL A 45 2.07 13.74 -4.32
C VAL A 45 0.76 13.95 -3.55
N THR A 46 0.66 13.37 -2.35
CA THR A 46 -0.53 13.49 -1.47
C THR A 46 -0.64 14.81 -0.70
N GLY A 47 0.29 15.74 -0.92
CA GLY A 47 0.19 17.10 -0.42
C GLY A 47 0.38 17.26 1.10
N PRO A 48 0.27 18.50 1.62
CA PRO A 48 0.70 18.86 2.97
C PRO A 48 -0.20 18.32 4.10
N SER A 49 -1.47 18.00 3.80
CA SER A 49 -2.39 17.36 4.75
C SER A 49 -1.94 15.96 5.17
N THR A 50 -1.03 15.36 4.40
CA THR A 50 -0.63 13.96 4.54
C THR A 50 0.60 13.77 5.43
N ALA A 51 1.31 14.85 5.76
CA ALA A 51 2.54 14.77 6.56
C ALA A 51 2.33 14.07 7.92
N THR A 52 1.24 14.37 8.63
CA THR A 52 0.94 13.74 9.92
C THR A 52 0.55 12.27 9.77
N SER A 53 -0.34 11.97 8.81
CA SER A 53 -0.76 10.59 8.52
C SER A 53 0.42 9.72 8.07
N LEU A 54 1.38 10.31 7.34
CA LEU A 54 2.60 9.65 6.91
C LEU A 54 3.53 9.29 8.09
N VAL A 55 3.67 10.17 9.09
CA VAL A 55 4.44 9.86 10.31
C VAL A 55 3.83 8.68 11.07
N PHE A 56 2.52 8.71 11.31
CA PHE A 56 1.82 7.62 12.00
C PHE A 56 1.87 6.33 11.19
N PHE A 57 1.69 6.41 9.88
CA PHE A 57 1.80 5.28 8.98
C PHE A 57 3.19 4.65 9.03
N SER A 58 4.26 5.44 8.92
CA SER A 58 5.64 4.95 9.03
C SER A 58 5.92 4.27 10.36
N PHE A 59 5.45 4.86 11.47
CA PHE A 59 5.58 4.26 12.79
C PHE A 59 4.83 2.92 12.87
N GLN A 60 3.57 2.87 12.43
CA GLN A 60 2.77 1.63 12.42
C GLN A 60 3.38 0.56 11.51
N MET A 61 3.92 0.95 10.35
CA MET A 61 4.64 0.03 9.46
C MET A 61 5.85 -0.60 10.15
N ILE A 62 6.65 0.19 10.87
CA ILE A 62 7.79 -0.32 11.66
C ILE A 62 7.31 -1.35 12.67
N VAL A 63 6.27 -1.02 13.44
CA VAL A 63 5.74 -1.91 14.47
C VAL A 63 5.29 -3.25 13.87
N ILE A 64 4.51 -3.24 12.79
CA ILE A 64 4.05 -4.48 12.13
C ILE A 64 5.24 -5.27 11.57
N PHE A 65 6.24 -4.59 10.99
CA PHE A 65 7.44 -5.24 10.48
C PHE A 65 8.28 -5.89 11.59
N LEU A 66 8.43 -5.22 12.73
CA LEU A 66 9.09 -5.77 13.92
C LEU A 66 8.32 -6.96 14.48
N LEU A 67 6.97 -6.91 14.53
CA LEU A 67 6.13 -8.04 14.93
C LEU A 67 6.27 -9.25 14.00
N SER A 68 6.49 -9.00 12.70
CA SER A 68 6.76 -10.08 11.73
C SER A 68 8.07 -10.82 12.04
N ARG A 69 9.11 -10.06 12.41
CA ARG A 69 10.43 -10.57 12.81
C ARG A 69 10.49 -11.14 14.23
N TRP A 70 9.54 -10.74 15.08
CA TRP A 70 9.52 -11.13 16.48
C TRP A 70 9.39 -12.65 16.63
N ASN A 71 10.47 -13.26 17.11
CA ASN A 71 10.59 -14.69 17.28
C ASN A 71 10.53 -15.06 18.77
N SER A 72 9.33 -15.13 19.32
CA SER A 72 9.06 -15.56 20.71
C SER A 72 7.95 -16.62 20.72
N PRO A 73 7.71 -17.39 21.80
CA PRO A 73 6.60 -18.34 21.86
C PRO A 73 5.22 -17.72 21.57
N LEU A 74 5.03 -16.42 21.82
CA LEU A 74 3.84 -15.65 21.46
C LEU A 74 3.97 -15.02 20.06
N ARG A 75 4.23 -15.83 19.03
CA ARG A 75 4.30 -15.32 17.64
C ARG A 75 2.90 -14.91 17.16
N VAL A 76 2.79 -13.70 16.63
CA VAL A 76 1.58 -13.26 15.90
C VAL A 76 1.35 -14.18 14.70
N SER A 77 0.12 -14.61 14.45
CA SER A 77 -0.20 -15.49 13.32
C SER A 77 0.00 -14.77 11.98
N SER A 78 0.36 -15.50 10.92
CA SER A 78 0.56 -14.92 9.59
C SER A 78 -0.71 -14.28 9.01
N GLY A 79 -1.89 -14.83 9.35
CA GLY A 79 -3.18 -14.24 8.99
C GLY A 79 -3.44 -12.91 9.71
N ALA A 80 -3.13 -12.82 11.01
CA ALA A 80 -3.23 -11.57 11.77
C ALA A 80 -2.27 -10.51 11.23
N LEU A 81 -1.03 -10.87 10.90
CA LEU A 81 -0.09 -9.94 10.25
C LEU A 81 -0.62 -9.41 8.91
N ALA A 82 -1.19 -10.29 8.07
CA ALA A 82 -1.80 -9.88 6.81
C ALA A 82 -3.00 -8.93 7.01
N ALA A 83 -3.84 -9.23 8.01
CA ALA A 83 -4.97 -8.37 8.38
C ALA A 83 -4.49 -6.99 8.90
N LEU A 84 -3.45 -6.95 9.73
CA LEU A 84 -2.85 -5.70 10.20
C LEU A 84 -2.31 -4.86 9.05
N TRP A 85 -1.60 -5.47 8.10
CA TRP A 85 -1.14 -4.76 6.89
C TRP A 85 -2.30 -4.18 6.09
N ARG A 86 -3.37 -4.97 5.88
CA ARG A 86 -4.56 -4.49 5.17
C ARG A 86 -5.28 -3.36 5.90
N LEU A 87 -5.47 -3.50 7.21
CA LEU A 87 -6.10 -2.46 8.02
C LEU A 87 -5.27 -1.18 8.01
N LEU A 88 -3.95 -1.27 8.10
CA LEU A 88 -3.06 -0.11 8.03
C LEU A 88 -3.19 0.65 6.71
N VAL A 89 -3.17 -0.06 5.59
CA VAL A 89 -3.31 0.50 4.23
C VAL A 89 -4.67 1.20 4.06
N ARG A 90 -5.75 0.57 4.53
CA ARG A 90 -7.09 1.15 4.46
C ARG A 90 -7.24 2.34 5.41
N HIS A 91 -6.66 2.25 6.59
CA HIS A 91 -6.64 3.35 7.54
C HIS A 91 -5.94 4.58 6.97
N VAL A 92 -4.75 4.45 6.37
CA VAL A 92 -4.06 5.60 5.78
C VAL A 92 -4.80 6.18 4.58
N PHE A 93 -5.46 5.35 3.77
CA PHE A 93 -6.33 5.81 2.68
C PHE A 93 -7.44 6.75 3.20
N PHE A 94 -8.19 6.34 4.22
CA PHE A 94 -9.24 7.20 4.79
C PHE A 94 -8.68 8.37 5.61
N ALA A 95 -7.57 8.18 6.34
CA ALA A 95 -6.93 9.25 7.12
C ALA A 95 -6.34 10.36 6.24
N THR A 96 -6.08 10.09 4.96
CA THR A 96 -5.66 11.09 3.96
C THR A 96 -6.84 11.69 3.20
N ASN A 97 -8.05 11.53 3.73
CA ASN A 97 -9.31 12.03 3.17
C ASN A 97 -9.64 11.46 1.77
N HIS A 98 -9.16 10.25 1.47
CA HIS A 98 -9.64 9.54 0.28
C HIS A 98 -10.95 8.82 0.59
N VAL A 99 -11.81 8.76 -0.41
CA VAL A 99 -13.06 8.00 -0.39
C VAL A 99 -13.21 7.32 -1.75
N CYS A 100 -13.83 6.14 -1.78
CA CYS A 100 -14.12 5.42 -3.03
C CYS A 100 -15.30 6.04 -3.80
N THR A 101 -15.21 7.34 -4.12
CA THR A 101 -16.19 8.11 -4.89
C THR A 101 -15.46 9.01 -5.87
N LEU A 102 -15.81 8.97 -7.15
CA LEU A 102 -15.10 9.72 -8.20
C LEU A 102 -15.15 11.25 -7.99
N ASN A 103 -16.27 11.77 -7.48
CA ASN A 103 -16.45 13.21 -7.23
C ASN A 103 -15.57 13.76 -6.08
N ARG A 104 -14.94 12.88 -5.28
CA ARG A 104 -14.04 13.28 -4.18
C ARG A 104 -12.58 12.92 -4.46
N LEU A 105 -12.23 12.64 -5.72
CA LEU A 105 -10.84 12.53 -6.12
C LEU A 105 -10.12 13.86 -5.88
N GLN A 106 -8.91 13.79 -5.32
CA GLN A 106 -8.09 14.96 -5.03
C GLN A 106 -7.41 15.44 -6.31
N LEU A 107 -8.18 16.06 -7.21
CA LEU A 107 -7.70 16.53 -8.52
C LEU A 107 -6.53 17.52 -8.43
N SER A 108 -6.37 18.20 -7.30
CA SER A 108 -5.20 19.05 -7.03
C SER A 108 -3.88 18.28 -7.08
N ALA A 109 -3.88 16.98 -6.78
CA ALA A 109 -2.69 16.13 -6.88
C ALA A 109 -2.15 16.05 -8.32
N ALA A 110 -3.00 16.28 -9.31
CA ALA A 110 -2.64 16.25 -10.72
C ALA A 110 -1.70 17.39 -11.15
N PHE A 111 -1.56 18.43 -10.31
CA PHE A 111 -0.78 19.65 -10.57
C PHE A 111 0.35 19.84 -9.56
N VAL A 112 0.70 18.82 -8.78
CA VAL A 112 1.81 18.89 -7.81
C VAL A 112 3.16 18.99 -8.53
N ALA A 113 3.33 18.28 -9.64
CA ALA A 113 4.57 18.24 -10.39
C ALA A 113 4.65 19.28 -11.53
N THR A 114 3.50 19.72 -12.06
CA THR A 114 3.43 20.64 -13.21
C THR A 114 2.35 21.70 -13.00
N SER A 115 2.61 22.93 -13.43
CA SER A 115 1.62 24.02 -13.45
C SER A 115 0.66 23.92 -14.63
N GLU A 116 1.12 23.33 -15.74
CA GLU A 116 0.33 23.08 -16.95
C GLU A 116 -0.32 21.69 -16.90
N PHE A 117 -1.52 21.58 -17.47
CA PHE A 117 -2.20 20.29 -17.60
C PHE A 117 -1.54 19.45 -18.68
N ASN A 118 -0.99 18.30 -18.29
CA ASN A 118 -0.56 17.27 -19.21
C ASN A 118 -1.20 15.95 -18.79
N PHE A 119 -2.04 15.40 -19.68
CA PHE A 119 -2.88 14.24 -19.41
C PHE A 119 -2.12 13.07 -18.76
N ILE A 120 -0.92 12.75 -19.26
CA ILE A 120 -0.13 11.61 -18.77
C ILE A 120 0.41 11.91 -17.37
N THR A 121 1.08 13.05 -17.19
CA THR A 121 1.71 13.39 -15.90
C THR A 121 0.68 13.67 -14.80
N SER A 122 -0.38 14.41 -15.15
CA SER A 122 -1.50 14.74 -14.26
C SER A 122 -2.29 13.48 -13.88
N GLY A 123 -2.54 12.59 -14.85
CA GLY A 123 -3.18 11.31 -14.61
C GLY A 123 -2.33 10.39 -13.73
N ALA A 124 -1.02 10.29 -13.99
CA ALA A 124 -0.10 9.48 -13.20
C ALA A 124 0.01 10.00 -11.76
N SER A 125 0.11 11.31 -11.57
CA SER A 125 0.15 11.93 -10.24
C SER A 125 -1.13 11.65 -9.46
N LEU A 126 -2.31 11.83 -10.09
CA LEU A 126 -3.59 11.49 -9.47
C LEU A 126 -3.73 9.99 -9.16
N PHE A 127 -3.20 9.12 -10.01
CA PHE A 127 -3.17 7.68 -9.78
C PHE A 127 -2.30 7.32 -8.58
N VAL A 128 -1.08 7.85 -8.51
CA VAL A 128 -0.16 7.64 -7.38
C VAL A 128 -0.74 8.22 -6.09
N ASN A 129 -1.42 9.36 -6.15
CA ASN A 129 -2.13 9.94 -5.01
C ASN A 129 -3.17 8.98 -4.41
N THR A 130 -3.96 8.36 -5.29
CA THR A 130 -5.13 7.56 -4.92
C THR A 130 -4.77 6.12 -4.55
N PHE A 131 -3.90 5.49 -5.34
CA PHE A 131 -3.56 4.07 -5.24
C PHE A 131 -2.16 3.82 -4.65
N GLY A 132 -1.37 4.86 -4.42
CA GLY A 132 -0.01 4.77 -3.88
C GLY A 132 0.09 4.03 -2.55
N TRP A 133 -0.87 4.27 -1.66
CA TRP A 133 -0.92 3.60 -0.36
C TRP A 133 -1.10 2.08 -0.48
N GLU A 134 -1.91 1.62 -1.45
CA GLU A 134 -2.08 0.20 -1.71
C GLU A 134 -0.80 -0.39 -2.33
N MET A 135 -0.14 0.31 -3.25
CA MET A 135 1.14 -0.13 -3.82
C MET A 135 2.21 -0.32 -2.74
N ILE A 136 2.31 0.62 -1.79
CA ILE A 136 3.22 0.52 -0.64
C ILE A 136 2.83 -0.66 0.25
N GLY A 137 1.54 -0.80 0.56
CA GLY A 137 0.99 -1.91 1.34
C GLY A 137 1.37 -3.29 0.78
N ILE A 138 1.17 -3.46 -0.53
CA ILE A 138 1.52 -4.69 -1.25
C ILE A 138 3.03 -4.97 -1.14
N LEU A 139 3.87 -3.95 -1.36
CA LEU A 139 5.33 -4.10 -1.28
C LEU A 139 5.78 -4.53 0.11
N PHE A 140 5.30 -3.89 1.17
CA PHE A 140 5.68 -4.23 2.54
C PHE A 140 5.09 -5.57 3.02
N ALA A 141 3.87 -5.92 2.60
CA ALA A 141 3.29 -7.24 2.86
C ALA A 141 4.13 -8.34 2.19
N TYR A 142 4.62 -8.10 0.97
CA TYR A 142 5.55 -9.01 0.28
C TYR A 142 6.89 -9.11 1.02
N LEU A 143 7.50 -7.99 1.42
CA LEU A 143 8.75 -8.00 2.19
C LEU A 143 8.61 -8.77 3.51
N CYS A 144 7.47 -8.67 4.19
CA CYS A 144 7.17 -9.47 5.38
C CYS A 144 7.06 -10.96 5.06
N SER A 145 6.49 -11.31 3.92
CA SER A 145 6.34 -12.71 3.51
C SER A 145 7.68 -13.42 3.21
N ARG A 146 8.72 -12.65 2.86
CA ARG A 146 10.08 -13.16 2.63
C ARG A 146 10.81 -13.54 3.91
N HIS A 147 10.30 -13.15 5.07
CA HIS A 147 10.88 -13.57 6.34
C HIS A 147 10.67 -15.07 6.57
N GLU A 148 11.66 -15.74 7.17
CA GLU A 148 11.59 -17.17 7.49
C GLU A 148 10.30 -17.51 8.25
N GLY A 149 9.58 -18.52 7.77
CA GLY A 149 8.30 -18.96 8.34
C GLY A 149 7.10 -18.02 8.11
N ARG A 150 7.25 -16.93 7.34
CA ARG A 150 6.18 -15.92 7.09
C ARG A 150 5.60 -15.93 5.69
N GLY A 151 5.96 -16.88 4.83
CA GLY A 151 5.44 -16.97 3.45
C GLY A 151 3.91 -17.01 3.33
N ALA A 152 3.21 -17.46 4.37
CA ALA A 152 1.74 -17.46 4.41
C ALA A 152 1.13 -16.05 4.44
N VAL A 153 1.86 -15.01 4.89
CA VAL A 153 1.36 -13.62 4.96
C VAL A 153 0.89 -13.16 3.57
N TRP A 154 1.64 -13.46 2.51
CA TRP A 154 1.28 -13.10 1.15
C TRP A 154 -0.04 -13.74 0.70
N LYS A 155 -0.22 -15.03 1.00
CA LYS A 155 -1.44 -15.77 0.67
C LYS A 155 -2.66 -15.21 1.40
N PHE A 156 -2.54 -14.92 2.69
CA PHE A 156 -3.63 -14.32 3.47
C PHE A 156 -3.94 -12.89 3.01
N TYR A 157 -2.93 -12.09 2.66
CA TYR A 157 -3.14 -10.74 2.13
C TYR A 157 -3.95 -10.79 0.83
N GLY A 158 -3.57 -11.68 -0.09
CA GLY A 158 -4.31 -11.91 -1.33
C GLY A 158 -5.73 -12.44 -1.10
N LEU A 159 -5.92 -13.36 -0.15
CA LEU A 159 -7.24 -13.86 0.21
C LEU A 159 -8.16 -12.73 0.68
N LEU A 160 -7.68 -11.86 1.57
CA LEU A 160 -8.43 -10.69 2.03
C LEU A 160 -8.80 -9.75 0.88
N GLN A 161 -7.91 -9.56 -0.10
CA GLN A 161 -8.18 -8.78 -1.33
C GLN A 161 -9.26 -9.41 -2.20
N ILE A 162 -9.21 -10.72 -2.41
CA ILE A 162 -10.21 -11.43 -3.21
C ILE A 162 -11.57 -11.38 -2.51
N VAL A 163 -11.62 -11.59 -1.19
CA VAL A 163 -12.87 -11.51 -0.41
C VAL A 163 -13.48 -10.11 -0.53
N GLU A 164 -12.70 -9.05 -0.35
CA GLU A 164 -13.16 -7.67 -0.52
C GLU A 164 -13.77 -7.42 -1.93
N ALA A 165 -13.09 -7.91 -2.97
CA ALA A 165 -13.56 -7.79 -4.35
C ALA A 165 -14.85 -8.57 -4.61
N LEU A 166 -14.95 -9.80 -4.11
CA LEU A 166 -16.14 -10.63 -4.25
C LEU A 166 -17.33 -10.02 -3.51
N THR A 167 -17.14 -9.58 -2.27
CA THR A 167 -18.19 -8.92 -1.50
C THR A 167 -18.67 -7.64 -2.19
N SER A 168 -17.75 -6.84 -2.75
CA SER A 168 -18.12 -5.64 -3.50
C SER A 168 -18.86 -5.98 -4.80
N CYS A 169 -18.44 -7.03 -5.51
CA CYS A 169 -19.09 -7.51 -6.73
C CYS A 169 -20.52 -8.00 -6.47
N ILE A 170 -20.70 -8.81 -5.42
CA ILE A 170 -22.02 -9.28 -4.97
C ILE A 170 -22.90 -8.08 -4.60
N SER A 171 -22.38 -7.12 -3.84
CA SER A 171 -23.13 -5.93 -3.42
C SER A 171 -23.64 -5.13 -4.62
N VAL A 172 -22.78 -4.83 -5.60
CA VAL A 172 -23.19 -4.12 -6.84
C VAL A 172 -24.19 -4.94 -7.65
N SER A 173 -24.00 -6.25 -7.75
CA SER A 173 -24.89 -7.14 -8.52
C SER A 173 -26.30 -7.20 -7.94
N VAL A 174 -26.43 -7.22 -6.61
CA VAL A 174 -27.73 -7.23 -5.91
C VAL A 174 -28.38 -5.85 -5.97
N LEU A 175 -27.61 -4.78 -5.73
CA LEU A 175 -28.13 -3.42 -5.55
C LEU A 175 -28.35 -2.65 -6.87
N ARG A 176 -28.04 -3.25 -8.03
CA ARG A 176 -28.28 -2.67 -9.36
C ARG A 176 -29.72 -2.22 -9.63
N ARG A 177 -30.70 -2.76 -8.89
CA ARG A 177 -32.12 -2.41 -9.03
C ARG A 177 -32.53 -1.16 -8.23
N HIS A 178 -31.68 -0.70 -7.30
CA HIS A 178 -31.94 0.48 -6.49
C HIS A 178 -30.99 1.60 -6.94
N LEU A 179 -31.42 2.40 -7.94
CA LEU A 179 -30.58 3.39 -8.63
C LEU A 179 -29.76 4.30 -7.68
N MET A 180 -30.42 4.87 -6.66
CA MET A 180 -29.74 5.75 -5.68
C MET A 180 -28.66 5.03 -4.87
N VAL A 181 -28.85 3.73 -4.61
CA VAL A 181 -27.89 2.92 -3.86
C VAL A 181 -26.76 2.47 -4.77
N TRP A 182 -27.08 2.10 -6.01
CA TRP A 182 -26.10 1.68 -7.02
C TRP A 182 -25.02 2.76 -7.25
N ASP A 183 -25.39 4.04 -7.27
CA ASP A 183 -24.45 5.16 -7.41
C ASP A 183 -23.38 5.22 -6.31
N ILE A 184 -23.65 4.64 -5.14
CA ILE A 184 -22.70 4.56 -4.01
C ILE A 184 -21.80 3.33 -4.16
N TYR A 185 -22.36 2.18 -4.55
CA TYR A 185 -21.62 0.91 -4.60
C TYR A 185 -20.80 0.72 -5.88
N ALA A 186 -21.24 1.28 -7.01
CA ALA A 186 -20.52 1.23 -8.28
C ALA A 186 -19.09 1.80 -8.19
N PRO A 187 -18.87 3.03 -7.69
CA PRO A 187 -17.52 3.55 -7.56
C PRO A 187 -16.70 2.75 -6.54
N HIS A 188 -17.30 2.26 -5.45
CA HIS A 188 -16.59 1.37 -4.52
C HIS A 188 -16.05 0.11 -5.20
N PHE A 189 -16.89 -0.56 -6.01
CA PHE A 189 -16.47 -1.72 -6.78
C PHE A 189 -15.35 -1.41 -7.78
N MET A 190 -15.40 -0.26 -8.45
CA MET A 190 -14.31 0.15 -9.35
C MET A 190 -12.98 0.29 -8.61
N PHE A 191 -12.96 0.95 -7.45
CA PHE A 191 -11.74 1.12 -6.65
C PHE A 191 -11.21 -0.23 -6.15
N VAL A 192 -12.09 -1.08 -5.60
CA VAL A 192 -11.71 -2.43 -5.15
C VAL A 192 -11.19 -3.29 -6.30
N SER A 193 -11.75 -3.15 -7.49
CA SER A 193 -11.25 -3.83 -8.69
C SER A 193 -9.84 -3.38 -9.04
N ILE A 194 -9.54 -2.08 -8.98
CA ILE A 194 -8.20 -1.54 -9.23
C ILE A 194 -7.21 -2.01 -8.15
N PHE A 195 -7.58 -1.98 -6.87
CA PHE A 195 -6.74 -2.52 -5.80
C PHE A 195 -6.41 -4.01 -6.02
N THR A 196 -7.40 -4.79 -6.45
CA THR A 196 -7.23 -6.21 -6.77
C THR A 196 -6.35 -6.43 -7.98
N PHE A 197 -6.51 -5.59 -9.02
CA PHE A 197 -5.65 -5.60 -10.20
C PHE A 197 -4.20 -5.29 -9.87
N LEU A 198 -3.93 -4.30 -9.01
CA LEU A 198 -2.58 -3.96 -8.56
C LEU A 198 -1.93 -5.12 -7.79
N TYR A 199 -2.67 -5.76 -6.89
CA TYR A 199 -2.19 -6.98 -6.21
C TYR A 199 -1.89 -8.10 -7.22
N GLY A 200 -2.78 -8.36 -8.17
CA GLY A 200 -2.59 -9.37 -9.21
C GLY A 200 -1.35 -9.11 -10.06
N LEU A 201 -1.15 -7.85 -10.49
CA LEU A 201 0.04 -7.44 -11.24
C LEU A 201 1.33 -7.67 -10.43
N ALA A 202 1.34 -7.28 -9.15
CA ALA A 202 2.48 -7.53 -8.27
C ALA A 202 2.76 -9.03 -8.10
N ALA A 203 1.72 -9.85 -7.91
CA ALA A 203 1.83 -11.29 -7.80
C ALA A 203 2.44 -11.94 -9.07
N VAL A 204 2.02 -11.48 -10.25
CA VAL A 204 2.58 -11.95 -11.53
C VAL A 204 4.07 -11.56 -11.65
N ILE A 205 4.43 -10.31 -11.34
CA ILE A 205 5.82 -9.85 -11.38
C ILE A 205 6.70 -10.70 -10.44
N ILE A 206 6.23 -10.96 -9.22
CA ILE A 206 6.92 -11.79 -8.22
C ILE A 206 7.06 -13.23 -8.72
N ALA A 207 6.01 -13.81 -9.31
CA ALA A 207 6.06 -15.15 -9.87
C ALA A 207 7.08 -15.24 -11.02
N CYS A 208 7.06 -14.29 -11.96
CA CYS A 208 7.99 -14.23 -13.09
C CYS A 208 9.45 -14.11 -12.64
N THR A 209 9.73 -13.27 -11.62
CA THR A 209 11.09 -13.13 -11.08
C THR A 209 11.56 -14.40 -10.37
N SER A 210 10.68 -15.08 -9.65
CA SER A 210 10.97 -16.36 -8.98
C SER A 210 11.27 -17.48 -9.98
N LEU A 211 10.52 -17.55 -11.09
CA LEU A 211 10.74 -18.52 -12.16
C LEU A 211 12.08 -18.30 -12.89
N LYS A 212 12.45 -17.04 -13.15
CA LYS A 212 13.75 -16.72 -13.75
C LYS A 212 14.90 -17.17 -12.86
N LEU A 213 14.81 -16.95 -11.55
CA LEU A 213 15.83 -17.35 -10.59
C LEU A 213 16.02 -18.87 -10.52
N HIS A 214 14.94 -19.65 -10.65
CA HIS A 214 15.03 -21.11 -10.68
C HIS A 214 15.66 -21.62 -12.00
N ARG A 215 15.45 -20.91 -13.12
CA ARG A 215 16.02 -21.33 -14.41
C ARG A 215 17.53 -21.08 -14.54
N THR A 216 18.07 -20.18 -13.71
CA THR A 216 19.50 -19.81 -13.71
C THR A 216 20.37 -20.61 -12.75
N LYS A 217 19.76 -21.42 -11.86
CA LYS A 217 20.45 -22.33 -10.95
C LYS A 217 20.44 -23.74 -11.53
#